data_AF-A0A6B1APM8-F1
#
_entry.id   AF-A0A6B1APM8-F1
#
_cell.length_a   1.000
_cell.length_b   1.000
_cell.length_c   1.000
_cell.angle_alpha   90.00
_cell.angle_beta   90.00
_cell.angle_gamma   90.00
#
_symmetry.space_group_name_H-M   'P 1'
#
loop_
_entity.id
_entity.type
_entity.pdbx_description
1 polymer ?
#
loop_
_entity_poly.entity_id
_entity_poly.type
_entity_poly.pdbx_seq_one_letter_code
_entity_poly.pdbx_strand_id
1 'polypeptide(L)'
;MNLPGTLQTLLLACCLMCGPAQAFELSFPAPLRNNSHTYYAHLPGTQPDGLSFFEGFIRSLTVWMDASGNIRLSAIDEEREVCSDAGQGSTQNGVNTASFADSFCGDDSYFSGSTIAEALTQTSWNPSAILESDIVFNGNRKQQFESFDHHFHHVAVHEIGHTLGFGHSAVRASIMVPRLSQGRRDPVLSIDDLCALAMRYGSPEDCPILLGEGLSTNGLPTDAEFVGGATDDSGWTFRERFEPSDRITIYGTVVKDRTHAFRRGDLHVVASTEDGVLFARHADGNFHPLEDPENIPSAGELDVDLYAQDLVIMGTRHPDREPSVGPLIGTVYQLVGQTIYFYLAYSLKDRPGEYYYGSEPIRVSWPSG
;
A
#
# COMPACT_ATOMS: atom_id res chain seq x y z
N MET A 1 6.93 39.30 -20.69
CA MET A 1 6.23 39.89 -19.53
C MET A 1 6.87 39.28 -18.30
N ASN A 2 7.64 40.07 -17.54
CA ASN A 2 8.56 39.59 -16.51
C ASN A 2 7.81 39.32 -15.19
N LEU A 3 8.03 38.14 -14.58
CA LEU A 3 7.72 37.89 -13.18
C LEU A 3 8.99 38.16 -12.33
N PRO A 4 8.90 38.92 -11.22
CA PRO A 4 10.04 39.20 -10.37
C PRO A 4 10.29 38.06 -9.38
N GLY A 5 11.56 37.75 -9.15
CA GLY A 5 12.01 36.86 -8.09
C GLY A 5 12.31 37.59 -6.79
N THR A 6 12.28 36.85 -5.68
CA THR A 6 13.18 37.02 -4.52
C THR A 6 13.27 35.72 -3.74
N LEU A 7 14.52 35.31 -3.51
CA LEU A 7 15.00 34.12 -2.81
C LEU A 7 15.42 34.49 -1.36
N GLN A 8 15.47 33.49 -0.48
CA GLN A 8 16.16 33.41 0.83
C GLN A 8 15.53 34.22 1.99
N THR A 9 15.30 33.68 3.20
CA THR A 9 16.20 32.85 4.04
C THR A 9 15.41 32.24 5.22
N LEU A 10 15.66 30.97 5.59
CA LEU A 10 15.95 30.61 7.00
C LEU A 10 16.57 29.21 7.07
N LEU A 11 17.83 29.17 7.52
CA LEU A 11 18.57 27.96 7.89
C LEU A 11 18.32 27.61 9.37
N LEU A 12 18.53 26.33 9.67
CA LEU A 12 18.90 25.72 10.95
C LEU A 12 17.79 25.51 11.99
N ALA A 13 17.28 24.28 12.04
CA ALA A 13 16.86 23.65 13.29
C ALA A 13 17.05 22.13 13.22
N CYS A 14 17.95 21.65 14.09
CA CYS A 14 18.13 20.29 14.59
C CYS A 14 18.02 19.09 13.63
N CYS A 15 19.19 18.51 13.35
CA CYS A 15 19.37 17.06 13.37
C CYS A 15 18.79 16.47 14.67
N LEU A 16 17.53 16.05 14.63
CA LEU A 16 17.06 14.95 15.44
C LEU A 16 16.91 13.77 14.50
N MET A 17 17.76 12.78 14.75
CA MET A 17 17.63 11.43 14.22
C MET A 17 16.24 10.90 14.61
N CYS A 18 15.24 11.12 13.77
CA CYS A 18 14.09 10.23 13.72
C CYS A 18 14.59 9.00 12.96
N GLY A 19 14.95 7.96 13.71
CA GLY A 19 15.04 6.63 13.11
C GLY A 19 13.68 6.32 12.47
N PRO A 20 13.65 5.65 11.30
CA PRO A 20 12.38 5.23 10.73
C PRO A 20 11.63 4.40 11.76
N ALA A 21 10.40 4.81 12.09
CA ALA A 21 9.43 3.90 12.66
C ALA A 21 9.29 2.74 11.67
N GLN A 22 9.92 1.62 11.97
CA GLN A 22 9.90 0.43 11.14
C GLN A 22 8.53 -0.21 11.30
N ALA A 23 7.59 0.22 10.45
CA ALA A 23 6.55 -0.69 9.99
C ALA A 23 7.20 -1.55 8.93
N PHE A 24 7.27 -2.86 9.14
CA PHE A 24 7.74 -3.82 8.14
C PHE A 24 6.81 -3.73 6.92
N GLU A 25 7.28 -3.03 5.89
CA GLU A 25 6.67 -2.98 4.57
C GLU A 25 7.29 -4.18 3.83
N LEU A 26 6.44 -5.13 3.39
CA LEU A 26 6.84 -6.49 3.01
C LEU A 26 8.13 -6.52 2.18
N SER A 27 9.19 -7.06 2.79
CA SER A 27 10.47 -7.20 2.11
C SER A 27 10.45 -8.28 1.03
N PHE A 28 9.43 -9.17 0.94
CA PHE A 28 9.40 -10.24 -0.07
C PHE A 28 7.97 -10.61 -0.54
N PRO A 29 7.63 -10.39 -1.83
CA PRO A 29 6.29 -10.59 -2.39
C PRO A 29 6.09 -12.06 -2.77
N ALA A 30 6.05 -12.97 -1.81
CA ALA A 30 5.89 -14.40 -2.07
C ALA A 30 4.42 -14.85 -1.98
N PRO A 31 3.77 -15.40 -3.04
CA PRO A 31 2.34 -15.72 -2.97
C PRO A 31 2.13 -16.86 -1.98
N LEU A 32 0.89 -17.03 -1.52
CA LEU A 32 0.56 -18.24 -0.76
C LEU A 32 0.91 -19.48 -1.58
N ARG A 33 1.57 -20.45 -0.95
CA ARG A 33 1.83 -21.74 -1.58
C ARG A 33 0.49 -22.38 -1.96
N ASN A 34 0.32 -22.69 -3.26
CA ASN A 34 -0.92 -23.25 -3.83
C ASN A 34 -2.17 -22.38 -3.61
N ASN A 35 -2.02 -21.06 -3.42
CA ASN A 35 -3.09 -20.12 -3.09
C ASN A 35 -3.95 -20.59 -1.89
N SER A 36 -3.35 -21.31 -0.94
CA SER A 36 -4.06 -21.88 0.19
C SER A 36 -3.29 -21.66 1.49
N HIS A 37 -4.03 -21.44 2.57
CA HIS A 37 -3.45 -21.29 3.90
C HIS A 37 -4.43 -21.80 4.97
N THR A 38 -3.92 -22.50 5.97
CA THR A 38 -4.71 -23.01 7.10
C THR A 38 -4.05 -22.54 8.38
N TYR A 39 -4.81 -21.82 9.20
CA TYR A 39 -4.40 -21.32 10.50
C TYR A 39 -4.78 -22.29 11.62
N TYR A 40 -3.89 -22.50 12.58
CA TYR A 40 -4.25 -22.99 13.91
C TYR A 40 -4.53 -21.77 14.78
N ALA A 41 -5.81 -21.51 15.05
CA ALA A 41 -6.27 -20.24 15.60
C ALA A 41 -7.00 -20.46 16.93
N HIS A 42 -6.24 -20.53 18.02
CA HIS A 42 -6.84 -20.54 19.36
C HIS A 42 -7.03 -19.10 19.87
N LEU A 43 -8.25 -18.59 19.72
CA LEU A 43 -8.60 -17.21 20.03
C LEU A 43 -9.69 -17.18 21.12
N PRO A 44 -9.32 -17.34 22.40
CA PRO A 44 -10.29 -17.41 23.48
C PRO A 44 -10.92 -16.05 23.76
N GLY A 45 -12.20 -16.03 24.10
CA GLY A 45 -12.94 -14.80 24.45
C GLY A 45 -14.00 -14.45 23.41
N THR A 46 -14.69 -13.35 23.67
CA THR A 46 -15.85 -12.93 22.88
C THR A 46 -15.74 -11.46 22.49
N GLN A 47 -16.13 -11.17 21.27
CA GLN A 47 -16.34 -9.83 20.77
C GLN A 47 -17.56 -9.19 21.44
N PRO A 48 -17.65 -7.85 21.43
CA PRO A 48 -18.77 -7.12 22.04
C PRO A 48 -20.16 -7.46 21.48
N ASP A 49 -20.22 -7.99 20.25
CA ASP A 49 -21.46 -8.42 19.59
C ASP A 49 -21.89 -9.85 19.98
N GLY A 50 -21.11 -10.52 20.84
CA GLY A 50 -21.39 -11.85 21.38
C GLY A 50 -20.77 -13.00 20.58
N LEU A 51 -20.13 -12.74 19.43
CA LEU A 51 -19.39 -13.76 18.68
C LEU A 51 -18.08 -14.11 19.40
N SER A 52 -17.63 -15.36 19.31
CA SER A 52 -16.26 -15.69 19.72
C SER A 52 -15.24 -14.99 18.83
N PHE A 53 -14.02 -14.75 19.35
CA PHE A 53 -12.93 -14.24 18.49
C PHE A 53 -12.58 -15.21 17.37
N PHE A 54 -12.64 -16.52 17.61
CA PHE A 54 -12.45 -17.53 16.57
C PHE A 54 -13.48 -17.40 15.43
N GLU A 55 -14.77 -17.27 15.74
CA GLU A 55 -15.80 -17.02 14.72
C GLU A 55 -15.56 -15.70 13.97
N GLY A 56 -15.13 -14.65 14.69
CA GLY A 56 -14.71 -13.38 14.08
C GLY A 56 -13.54 -13.55 13.12
N PHE A 57 -12.57 -14.38 13.46
CA PHE A 57 -11.40 -14.66 12.63
C PHE A 57 -11.81 -15.41 11.37
N ILE A 58 -12.67 -16.43 11.48
CA ILE A 58 -13.25 -17.13 10.32
C ILE A 58 -13.98 -16.15 9.39
N ARG A 59 -14.80 -15.23 9.93
CA ARG A 59 -15.45 -14.17 9.13
C ARG A 59 -14.43 -13.27 8.43
N SER A 60 -13.32 -12.96 9.09
CA SER A 60 -12.25 -12.15 8.51
C SER A 60 -11.58 -12.85 7.32
N LEU A 61 -11.39 -14.17 7.38
CA LEU A 61 -10.89 -14.96 6.25
C LEU A 61 -11.85 -14.90 5.05
N THR A 62 -13.17 -14.91 5.31
CA THR A 62 -14.18 -14.88 4.23
C THR A 62 -14.15 -13.59 3.43
N VAL A 63 -13.78 -12.45 4.04
CA VAL A 63 -13.68 -11.15 3.34
C VAL A 63 -12.71 -11.24 2.14
N TRP A 64 -11.54 -11.82 2.36
CA TRP A 64 -10.54 -12.00 1.29
C TRP A 64 -10.91 -13.10 0.30
N MET A 65 -11.49 -14.21 0.79
CA MET A 65 -11.92 -15.32 -0.09
C MET A 65 -13.05 -14.92 -1.04
N ASP A 66 -14.05 -14.21 -0.53
CA ASP A 66 -15.21 -13.76 -1.31
C ASP A 66 -14.80 -12.75 -2.39
N ALA A 67 -13.82 -11.89 -2.09
CA ALA A 67 -13.31 -10.91 -3.04
C ALA A 67 -12.42 -11.53 -4.12
N SER A 68 -11.57 -12.50 -3.78
CA SER A 68 -10.61 -13.08 -4.72
C SER A 68 -11.18 -14.22 -5.56
N GLY A 69 -11.95 -15.13 -4.95
CA GLY A 69 -12.38 -16.39 -5.57
C GLY A 69 -11.25 -17.40 -5.89
N ASN A 70 -9.98 -16.98 -5.85
CA ASN A 70 -8.81 -17.78 -6.25
C ASN A 70 -7.94 -18.25 -5.08
N ILE A 71 -8.26 -17.83 -3.86
CA ILE A 71 -7.58 -18.25 -2.63
C ILE A 71 -8.46 -19.14 -1.75
N ARG A 72 -7.83 -20.01 -0.97
CA ARG A 72 -8.51 -20.89 0.00
C ARG A 72 -7.91 -20.71 1.38
N LEU A 73 -8.65 -20.05 2.26
CA LEU A 73 -8.25 -19.82 3.64
C LEU A 73 -9.13 -20.66 4.57
N SER A 74 -8.54 -21.15 5.66
CA SER A 74 -9.26 -21.94 6.66
C SER A 74 -8.61 -21.76 8.03
N ALA A 75 -9.35 -22.04 9.10
CA ALA A 75 -8.77 -22.15 10.43
C ALA A 75 -9.32 -23.35 11.19
N ILE A 76 -8.49 -23.84 12.11
CA ILE A 76 -8.78 -24.91 13.05
C ILE A 76 -8.65 -24.31 14.45
N ASP A 77 -9.67 -24.45 15.30
CA ASP A 77 -9.61 -24.02 16.70
C ASP A 77 -8.77 -25.03 17.50
N GLU A 78 -7.46 -24.86 17.43
CA GLU A 78 -6.49 -25.65 18.15
C GLU A 78 -5.29 -24.75 18.49
N GLU A 79 -4.84 -24.85 19.74
CA GLU A 79 -3.67 -24.12 20.21
C GLU A 79 -2.40 -24.76 19.64
N ARG A 80 -1.56 -23.93 19.03
CA ARG A 80 -0.24 -24.29 18.55
C ARG A 80 0.75 -23.26 19.03
N GLU A 81 1.95 -23.74 19.34
CA GLU A 81 3.06 -22.87 19.65
C GLU A 81 3.35 -21.96 18.45
N VAL A 82 3.54 -20.67 18.68
CA VAL A 82 3.91 -19.69 17.63
C VAL A 82 5.43 -19.68 17.44
N CYS A 83 6.18 -19.97 18.50
CA CYS A 83 7.63 -19.84 18.53
C CYS A 83 8.31 -21.20 18.30
N SER A 84 9.32 -21.25 17.43
CA SER A 84 10.09 -22.46 17.16
C SER A 84 11.00 -22.87 18.32
N ASP A 85 11.53 -21.88 19.06
CA ASP A 85 12.29 -22.03 20.30
C ASP A 85 12.05 -20.78 21.17
N ALA A 86 11.49 -20.95 22.38
CA ALA A 86 11.26 -19.85 23.31
C ALA A 86 12.58 -19.11 23.64
N GLY A 87 12.72 -17.86 23.18
CA GLY A 87 13.88 -17.00 23.46
C GLY A 87 14.80 -16.66 22.28
N GLN A 88 14.47 -17.06 21.03
CA GLN A 88 15.21 -16.62 19.83
C GLN A 88 14.39 -15.75 18.85
N GLY A 89 13.16 -15.35 19.20
CA GLY A 89 12.36 -14.46 18.35
C GLY A 89 11.95 -15.04 16.99
N SER A 90 12.00 -16.37 16.82
CA SER A 90 11.74 -17.03 15.54
C SER A 90 10.39 -17.75 15.55
N THR A 91 9.51 -17.42 14.62
CA THR A 91 8.25 -18.15 14.40
C THR A 91 8.38 -19.34 13.48
N GLN A 92 9.58 -19.67 13.00
CA GLN A 92 9.77 -20.62 11.90
C GLN A 92 9.60 -22.08 12.32
N ASN A 93 8.39 -22.46 12.77
CA ASN A 93 8.08 -23.81 13.24
C ASN A 93 7.29 -24.62 12.21
N GLY A 94 6.98 -24.01 11.05
CA GLY A 94 6.23 -24.60 9.95
C GLY A 94 4.72 -24.67 10.20
N VAL A 95 4.20 -23.91 11.16
CA VAL A 95 2.79 -23.92 11.56
C VAL A 95 2.25 -22.51 11.50
N ASN A 96 1.23 -22.29 10.67
CA ASN A 96 0.58 -20.99 10.63
C ASN A 96 -0.34 -20.82 11.84
N THR A 97 -0.15 -19.75 12.60
CA THR A 97 -0.94 -19.52 13.82
C THR A 97 -1.70 -18.21 13.78
N ALA A 98 -2.79 -18.14 14.56
CA ALA A 98 -3.42 -16.89 14.94
C ALA A 98 -3.76 -16.93 16.43
N SER A 99 -3.15 -16.06 17.25
CA SER A 99 -3.28 -16.13 18.70
C SER A 99 -3.24 -14.76 19.37
N PHE A 100 -3.70 -14.69 20.62
CA PHE A 100 -3.39 -13.56 21.50
C PHE A 100 -2.11 -13.87 22.27
N ALA A 101 -1.22 -12.89 22.38
CA ALA A 101 -0.05 -13.01 23.23
C ALA A 101 0.29 -11.68 23.92
N ASP A 102 0.69 -11.73 25.19
CA ASP A 102 1.11 -10.55 25.97
C ASP A 102 2.58 -10.18 25.71
N SER A 103 3.35 -11.15 25.22
CA SER A 103 4.75 -11.02 24.79
C SER A 103 4.93 -11.90 23.55
N PHE A 104 6.00 -11.68 22.80
CA PHE A 104 6.25 -12.44 21.58
C PHE A 104 7.61 -13.15 21.63
N CYS A 105 7.59 -14.48 21.65
CA CYS A 105 8.77 -15.35 21.72
C CYS A 105 9.81 -14.97 22.80
N GLY A 106 9.34 -14.44 23.94
CA GLY A 106 10.17 -14.01 25.07
C GLY A 106 10.64 -12.55 25.02
N ASP A 107 10.16 -11.78 24.04
CA ASP A 107 10.41 -10.34 23.92
C ASP A 107 9.15 -9.54 24.29
N ASP A 108 9.18 -8.94 25.47
CA ASP A 108 8.12 -8.04 25.97
C ASP A 108 8.12 -6.68 25.25
N SER A 109 9.22 -6.32 24.56
CA SER A 109 9.34 -5.06 23.81
C SER A 109 8.69 -5.10 22.43
N TYR A 110 8.32 -6.30 21.97
CA TYR A 110 7.67 -6.53 20.68
C TYR A 110 6.36 -5.75 20.54
N PHE A 111 5.57 -5.69 21.61
CA PHE A 111 4.34 -4.90 21.68
C PHE A 111 4.52 -3.47 22.19
N SER A 112 5.74 -2.94 22.16
CA SER A 112 6.00 -1.58 22.64
C SER A 112 5.21 -0.52 21.85
N GLY A 113 4.78 0.53 22.54
CA GLY A 113 4.06 1.64 21.92
C GLY A 113 2.58 1.33 21.59
N SER A 114 2.19 1.58 20.34
CA SER A 114 0.80 1.54 19.87
C SER A 114 0.42 0.29 19.07
N THR A 115 1.28 -0.74 19.01
CA THR A 115 1.03 -1.97 18.25
C THR A 115 -0.20 -2.71 18.76
N ILE A 116 -1.12 -3.03 17.84
CA ILE A 116 -2.42 -3.66 18.14
C ILE A 116 -2.41 -5.15 17.77
N ALA A 117 -1.78 -5.49 16.65
CA ALA A 117 -1.51 -6.83 16.20
C ALA A 117 -0.32 -6.77 15.24
N GLU A 118 0.18 -7.94 14.87
CA GLU A 118 1.24 -8.08 13.88
C GLU A 118 1.11 -9.40 13.13
N ALA A 119 1.39 -9.35 11.83
CA ALA A 119 1.51 -10.51 10.97
C ALA A 119 2.96 -10.72 10.55
N LEU A 120 3.41 -11.96 10.71
CA LEU A 120 4.75 -12.41 10.38
C LEU A 120 4.66 -13.41 9.24
N THR A 121 5.58 -13.31 8.29
CA THR A 121 5.61 -14.22 7.15
C THR A 121 7.02 -14.76 6.94
N GLN A 122 7.11 -16.08 6.73
CA GLN A 122 8.33 -16.71 6.25
C GLN A 122 8.17 -17.04 4.78
N THR A 123 9.14 -16.65 3.95
CA THR A 123 9.08 -16.82 2.50
C THR A 123 10.20 -17.70 1.97
N SER A 124 9.91 -18.57 1.00
CA SER A 124 10.91 -19.17 0.12
C SER A 124 11.16 -18.29 -1.09
N TRP A 125 12.31 -18.51 -1.72
CA TRP A 125 12.77 -17.76 -2.89
C TRP A 125 12.62 -18.52 -4.21
N ASN A 126 12.70 -19.85 -4.18
CA ASN A 126 12.65 -20.68 -5.38
C ASN A 126 11.86 -21.97 -5.16
N PRO A 127 10.57 -22.02 -5.56
CA PRO A 127 9.78 -20.89 -6.04
C PRO A 127 9.53 -19.85 -4.93
N SER A 128 9.25 -18.61 -5.32
CA SER A 128 8.80 -17.59 -4.36
C SER A 128 7.46 -18.02 -3.79
N ALA A 129 7.37 -18.26 -2.49
CA ALA A 129 6.10 -18.53 -1.80
C ALA A 129 6.17 -18.16 -0.31
N ILE A 130 5.05 -17.71 0.26
CA ILE A 130 4.85 -17.71 1.72
C ILE A 130 4.73 -19.17 2.15
N LEU A 131 5.67 -19.57 3.00
CA LEU A 131 5.75 -20.92 3.59
C LEU A 131 5.00 -21.00 4.90
N GLU A 132 5.08 -19.94 5.70
CA GLU A 132 4.53 -19.86 7.04
C GLU A 132 4.03 -18.44 7.30
N SER A 133 2.95 -18.31 8.06
CA SER A 133 2.46 -17.02 8.53
C SER A 133 1.83 -17.09 9.91
N ASP A 134 2.19 -16.14 10.76
CA ASP A 134 1.69 -16.05 12.12
C ASP A 134 1.04 -14.69 12.33
N ILE A 135 -0.14 -14.70 12.96
CA ILE A 135 -0.83 -13.49 13.38
C ILE A 135 -0.85 -13.46 14.90
N VAL A 136 -0.30 -12.40 15.47
CA VAL A 136 -0.28 -12.20 16.91
C VAL A 136 -1.05 -10.94 17.27
N PHE A 137 -2.19 -11.11 17.89
CA PHE A 137 -2.98 -10.03 18.45
C PHE A 137 -2.41 -9.66 19.83
N ASN A 138 -2.23 -8.37 20.09
CA ASN A 138 -1.66 -7.91 21.35
C ASN A 138 -2.61 -8.22 22.53
N GLY A 139 -2.24 -9.20 23.35
CA GLY A 139 -3.01 -9.67 24.51
C GLY A 139 -3.16 -8.60 25.58
N ASN A 140 -2.18 -7.70 25.73
CA ASN A 140 -2.26 -6.56 26.65
C ASN A 140 -3.37 -5.57 26.25
N ARG A 141 -3.85 -5.65 25.00
CA ARG A 141 -4.94 -4.84 24.43
C ARG A 141 -6.23 -5.63 24.25
N LYS A 142 -6.31 -6.87 24.73
CA LYS A 142 -7.49 -7.74 24.54
C LYS A 142 -8.80 -7.08 24.97
N GLN A 143 -8.80 -6.36 26.08
CA GLN A 143 -9.98 -5.63 26.57
C GLN A 143 -10.48 -4.57 25.58
N GLN A 144 -9.61 -4.02 24.72
CA GLN A 144 -9.98 -3.06 23.67
C GLN A 144 -10.73 -3.75 22.53
N PHE A 145 -10.38 -5.00 22.22
CA PHE A 145 -11.14 -5.83 21.29
C PHE A 145 -12.49 -6.25 21.84
N GLU A 146 -12.60 -6.41 23.16
CA GLU A 146 -13.84 -6.76 23.89
C GLU A 146 -14.77 -5.57 24.13
N SER A 147 -14.34 -4.33 23.87
CA SER A 147 -15.09 -3.08 24.17
C SER A 147 -15.43 -2.20 22.96
N PHE A 148 -15.21 -2.68 21.73
CA PHE A 148 -15.32 -1.93 20.45
C PHE A 148 -14.26 -0.86 20.21
N ASP A 149 -13.36 -0.58 21.16
CA ASP A 149 -12.26 0.38 20.97
C ASP A 149 -11.34 -0.03 19.80
N HIS A 150 -11.16 -1.35 19.62
CA HIS A 150 -10.53 -1.95 18.47
C HIS A 150 -11.47 -3.00 17.87
N HIS A 151 -11.95 -2.78 16.65
CA HIS A 151 -12.78 -3.76 15.98
C HIS A 151 -11.92 -4.95 15.56
N PHE A 152 -12.01 -6.05 16.32
CA PHE A 152 -11.23 -7.28 16.07
C PHE A 152 -11.34 -7.72 14.61
N HIS A 153 -12.55 -7.72 14.05
CA HIS A 153 -12.78 -8.06 12.65
C HIS A 153 -11.96 -7.19 11.68
N HIS A 154 -11.91 -5.86 11.89
CA HIS A 154 -11.13 -4.96 11.02
C HIS A 154 -9.62 -5.23 11.13
N VAL A 155 -9.13 -5.45 12.35
CA VAL A 155 -7.70 -5.77 12.59
C VAL A 155 -7.35 -7.12 11.98
N ALA A 156 -8.17 -8.14 12.21
CA ALA A 156 -7.94 -9.46 11.66
C ALA A 156 -7.90 -9.44 10.12
N VAL A 157 -8.80 -8.70 9.45
CA VAL A 157 -8.73 -8.57 7.98
C VAL A 157 -7.44 -7.89 7.54
N HIS A 158 -6.98 -6.85 8.23
CA HIS A 158 -5.69 -6.19 7.96
C HIS A 158 -4.51 -7.17 8.09
N GLU A 159 -4.40 -7.87 9.22
CA GLU A 159 -3.30 -8.82 9.45
C GLU A 159 -3.34 -9.99 8.47
N ILE A 160 -4.54 -10.49 8.11
CA ILE A 160 -4.67 -11.49 7.05
C ILE A 160 -4.14 -10.93 5.72
N GLY A 161 -4.35 -9.66 5.40
CA GLY A 161 -3.77 -9.04 4.20
C GLY A 161 -2.23 -9.17 4.15
N HIS A 162 -1.55 -8.99 5.27
CA HIS A 162 -0.11 -9.23 5.37
C HIS A 162 0.28 -10.70 5.11
N THR A 163 -0.50 -11.66 5.61
CA THR A 163 -0.27 -13.10 5.33
C THR A 163 -0.53 -13.49 3.86
N LEU A 164 -1.26 -12.65 3.12
CA LEU A 164 -1.46 -12.75 1.67
C LEU A 164 -0.32 -12.06 0.89
N GLY A 165 0.63 -11.45 1.58
CA GLY A 165 1.73 -10.74 0.98
C GLY A 165 1.34 -9.33 0.50
N PHE A 166 0.42 -8.65 1.20
CA PHE A 166 0.17 -7.21 1.03
C PHE A 166 0.88 -6.35 2.08
N GLY A 167 1.52 -5.27 1.63
CA GLY A 167 2.12 -4.29 2.52
C GLY A 167 1.09 -3.29 3.04
N HIS A 168 1.55 -2.29 3.76
CA HIS A 168 0.70 -1.16 4.12
C HIS A 168 0.35 -0.33 2.89
N SER A 169 -0.88 0.20 2.84
CA SER A 169 -1.34 1.07 1.78
C SER A 169 -1.25 2.55 2.15
N ALA A 170 -0.91 3.39 1.17
CA ALA A 170 -1.04 4.85 1.29
C ALA A 170 -2.48 5.35 1.06
N VAL A 171 -3.36 4.51 0.51
CA VAL A 171 -4.77 4.84 0.25
C VAL A 171 -5.55 4.78 1.55
N ARG A 172 -6.09 5.92 1.97
CA ARG A 172 -6.77 6.06 3.28
C ARG A 172 -7.99 5.15 3.48
N ALA A 173 -8.65 4.77 2.39
CA ALA A 173 -9.78 3.84 2.42
C ALA A 173 -9.36 2.37 2.53
N SER A 174 -8.11 2.04 2.23
CA SER A 174 -7.61 0.66 2.24
C SER A 174 -7.69 0.04 3.62
N ILE A 175 -8.04 -1.26 3.66
CA ILE A 175 -7.97 -2.03 4.90
C ILE A 175 -6.52 -2.16 5.38
N MET A 176 -5.55 -2.10 4.46
CA MET A 176 -4.11 -2.17 4.71
C MET A 176 -3.49 -0.84 5.17
N VAL A 177 -4.28 0.20 5.46
CA VAL A 177 -3.74 1.43 6.06
C VAL A 177 -3.19 1.13 7.48
N PRO A 178 -1.98 1.60 7.86
CA PRO A 178 -1.31 1.24 9.13
C PRO A 178 -1.91 1.90 10.38
N ARG A 179 -3.19 2.30 10.32
CA ARG A 179 -3.91 2.94 11.42
C ARG A 179 -5.36 2.49 11.42
N LEU A 180 -5.92 2.28 12.61
CA LEU A 180 -7.34 1.99 12.71
C LEU A 180 -8.16 3.18 12.25
N SER A 181 -8.97 2.96 11.21
CA SER A 181 -10.03 3.90 10.84
C SER A 181 -11.07 3.91 11.96
N GLN A 182 -11.11 4.99 12.74
CA GLN A 182 -12.07 5.07 13.85
C GLN A 182 -13.50 5.09 13.29
N GLY A 183 -14.35 4.16 13.75
CA GLY A 183 -15.80 4.19 13.51
C GLY A 183 -16.35 3.25 12.44
N ARG A 184 -15.55 2.44 11.73
CA ARG A 184 -16.06 1.36 10.86
C ARG A 184 -16.04 0.01 11.57
N ARG A 185 -17.22 -0.59 11.73
CA ARG A 185 -17.39 -1.90 12.40
C ARG A 185 -17.12 -3.08 11.49
N ASP A 186 -17.59 -2.99 10.24
CA ASP A 186 -17.41 -4.05 9.25
C ASP A 186 -16.30 -3.66 8.26
N PRO A 187 -15.30 -4.54 8.04
CA PRO A 187 -14.25 -4.30 7.06
C PRO A 187 -14.84 -4.33 5.66
N VAL A 188 -14.45 -3.34 4.85
CA VAL A 188 -14.79 -3.26 3.43
C VAL A 188 -13.47 -3.09 2.69
N LEU A 189 -13.20 -3.99 1.74
CA LEU A 189 -12.05 -3.84 0.86
C LEU A 189 -12.26 -2.64 -0.07
N SER A 190 -11.27 -1.75 -0.10
CA SER A 190 -11.23 -0.64 -1.04
C SER A 190 -10.81 -1.13 -2.43
N ILE A 191 -10.92 -0.25 -3.42
CA ILE A 191 -10.42 -0.54 -4.78
C ILE A 191 -8.93 -0.88 -4.77
N ASP A 192 -8.14 -0.26 -3.88
CA ASP A 192 -6.72 -0.53 -3.72
C ASP A 192 -6.46 -1.98 -3.27
N ASP A 193 -7.21 -2.45 -2.26
CA ASP A 193 -7.12 -3.83 -1.75
C ASP A 193 -7.54 -4.85 -2.81
N LEU A 194 -8.57 -4.53 -3.61
CA LEU A 194 -9.04 -5.37 -4.71
C LEU A 194 -8.00 -5.44 -5.83
N CYS A 195 -7.35 -4.32 -6.17
CA CYS A 195 -6.26 -4.30 -7.13
C CYS A 195 -5.07 -5.12 -6.65
N ALA A 196 -4.69 -5.01 -5.37
CA ALA A 196 -3.65 -5.85 -4.79
C ALA A 196 -3.97 -7.35 -4.90
N LEU A 197 -5.23 -7.74 -4.65
CA LEU A 197 -5.69 -9.12 -4.88
C LEU A 197 -5.62 -9.53 -6.34
N ALA A 198 -6.05 -8.67 -7.26
CA ALA A 198 -6.06 -8.92 -8.70
C ALA A 198 -4.64 -9.18 -9.23
N MET A 199 -3.69 -8.28 -8.94
CA MET A 199 -2.28 -8.43 -9.33
C MET A 199 -1.63 -9.69 -8.73
N ARG A 200 -2.13 -10.13 -7.58
CA ARG A 200 -1.50 -11.20 -6.82
C ARG A 200 -2.05 -12.59 -7.07
N TYR A 201 -3.37 -12.71 -7.04
CA TYR A 201 -4.10 -13.97 -7.05
C TYR A 201 -5.10 -14.06 -8.20
N GLY A 202 -5.21 -13.03 -9.03
CA GLY A 202 -6.13 -12.96 -10.16
C GLY A 202 -5.44 -12.52 -11.45
N SER A 203 -6.17 -11.76 -12.27
CA SER A 203 -5.65 -11.09 -13.45
C SER A 203 -5.48 -9.59 -13.18
N PRO A 204 -4.42 -8.92 -13.68
CA PRO A 204 -4.30 -7.48 -13.58
C PRO A 204 -5.53 -6.71 -14.08
N GLU A 205 -6.17 -7.23 -15.13
CA GLU A 205 -7.39 -6.65 -15.73
C GLU A 205 -8.61 -6.62 -14.79
N ASP A 206 -8.56 -7.38 -13.68
CA ASP A 206 -9.61 -7.32 -12.65
C ASP A 206 -9.46 -6.07 -11.76
N CYS A 207 -8.35 -5.33 -11.85
CA CYS A 207 -8.16 -4.05 -11.18
C CYS A 207 -8.79 -2.90 -11.98
N PRO A 208 -9.81 -2.21 -11.45
CA PRO A 208 -10.56 -1.18 -12.19
C PRO A 208 -9.77 0.12 -12.42
N ILE A 209 -8.57 0.24 -11.86
CA ILE A 209 -7.67 1.41 -11.99
C ILE A 209 -6.30 1.02 -12.54
N LEU A 210 -6.23 -0.09 -13.29
CA LEU A 210 -5.05 -0.48 -14.05
C LEU A 210 -4.74 0.56 -15.14
N LEU A 211 -3.46 0.92 -15.29
CA LEU A 211 -2.96 1.92 -16.21
C LEU A 211 -2.42 1.29 -17.52
N GLY A 212 -3.18 0.34 -18.05
CA GLY A 212 -2.84 -0.41 -19.26
C GLY A 212 -1.65 -1.36 -19.10
N GLU A 213 -1.05 -1.73 -20.23
CA GLU A 213 0.09 -2.65 -20.28
C GLU A 213 1.38 -1.95 -19.79
N GLY A 214 2.25 -2.70 -19.13
CA GLY A 214 3.60 -2.25 -18.80
C GLY A 214 4.52 -2.30 -20.03
N LEU A 215 5.09 -1.16 -20.39
CA LEU A 215 5.97 -1.00 -21.54
C LEU A 215 7.33 -0.42 -21.14
N SER A 216 8.37 -0.73 -21.89
CA SER A 216 9.66 -0.02 -21.87
C SER A 216 9.69 1.10 -22.92
N THR A 217 10.61 2.06 -22.79
CA THR A 217 10.82 3.10 -23.82
C THR A 217 11.26 2.57 -25.19
N ASN A 218 11.71 1.32 -25.25
CA ASN A 218 11.99 0.62 -26.51
C ASN A 218 10.74 0.00 -27.15
N GLY A 219 9.56 0.18 -26.54
CA GLY A 219 8.28 -0.37 -26.99
C GLY A 219 8.10 -1.86 -26.71
N LEU A 220 8.97 -2.46 -25.90
CA LEU A 220 8.86 -3.87 -25.50
C LEU A 220 7.96 -3.99 -24.27
N PRO A 221 7.03 -4.97 -24.24
CA PRO A 221 6.25 -5.32 -23.06
C PRO A 221 7.13 -5.74 -21.88
N THR A 222 6.61 -5.57 -20.68
CA THR A 222 7.26 -5.85 -19.39
C THR A 222 6.25 -6.49 -18.45
N ASP A 223 6.71 -7.23 -17.44
CA ASP A 223 5.84 -7.74 -16.37
C ASP A 223 5.62 -6.70 -15.25
N ALA A 224 5.98 -5.44 -15.47
CA ALA A 224 5.66 -4.36 -14.55
C ALA A 224 4.19 -3.93 -14.72
N GLU A 225 3.55 -3.63 -13.60
CA GLU A 225 2.15 -3.21 -13.56
C GLU A 225 2.04 -1.85 -12.89
N PHE A 226 1.09 -1.05 -13.35
CA PHE A 226 0.89 0.32 -12.90
C PHE A 226 -0.59 0.48 -12.60
N VAL A 227 -0.91 0.92 -11.39
CA VAL A 227 -2.29 1.21 -10.99
C VAL A 227 -2.37 2.62 -10.45
N GLY A 228 -3.50 3.29 -10.62
CA GLY A 228 -3.65 4.62 -10.07
C GLY A 228 -4.92 5.32 -10.48
N GLY A 229 -5.27 6.35 -9.71
CA GLY A 229 -6.49 7.09 -9.94
C GLY A 229 -6.61 8.31 -9.06
N ALA A 230 -7.60 9.13 -9.37
CA ALA A 230 -7.97 10.29 -8.58
C ALA A 230 -9.23 10.04 -7.75
N THR A 231 -9.30 10.61 -6.55
CA THR A 231 -10.40 10.45 -5.59
C THR A 231 -10.58 11.71 -4.74
N ASP A 232 -11.82 12.01 -4.36
CA ASP A 232 -12.19 13.03 -3.37
C ASP A 232 -12.80 12.41 -2.09
N ASP A 233 -12.96 11.08 -2.05
CA ASP A 233 -13.62 10.35 -0.98
C ASP A 233 -12.65 9.44 -0.19
N SER A 234 -11.36 9.76 -0.24
CA SER A 234 -10.28 9.00 0.41
C SER A 234 -9.93 7.65 -0.23
N GLY A 235 -10.43 7.36 -1.44
CA GLY A 235 -10.09 6.15 -2.21
C GLY A 235 -11.17 5.06 -2.16
N TRP A 236 -12.38 5.39 -1.72
CA TRP A 236 -13.52 4.48 -1.87
C TRP A 236 -13.95 4.37 -3.32
N THR A 237 -13.92 5.50 -4.04
CA THR A 237 -14.16 5.56 -5.46
C THR A 237 -13.02 6.29 -6.17
N PHE A 238 -12.75 5.86 -7.39
CA PHE A 238 -11.84 6.50 -8.32
C PHE A 238 -12.62 6.96 -9.55
N ARG A 239 -12.34 8.18 -10.01
CA ARG A 239 -13.04 8.78 -11.15
C ARG A 239 -12.15 9.73 -11.90
N GLU A 240 -12.53 10.07 -13.13
CA GLU A 240 -11.79 10.98 -14.00
C GLU A 240 -12.34 12.42 -14.02
N ARG A 241 -13.59 12.62 -13.59
CA ARG A 241 -14.30 13.91 -13.64
C ARG A 241 -14.61 14.40 -12.23
N PHE A 242 -14.28 15.66 -11.98
CA PHE A 242 -14.45 16.30 -10.68
C PHE A 242 -15.02 17.70 -10.81
N GLU A 243 -15.73 18.15 -9.78
CA GLU A 243 -16.12 19.54 -9.69
C GLU A 243 -14.89 20.43 -9.47
N PRO A 244 -14.82 21.64 -10.06
CA PRO A 244 -13.71 22.57 -9.85
C PRO A 244 -13.36 22.88 -8.38
N SER A 245 -14.30 22.71 -7.46
CA SER A 245 -14.12 22.90 -6.01
C SER A 245 -13.70 21.65 -5.24
N ASP A 246 -13.71 20.47 -5.88
CA ASP A 246 -13.35 19.21 -5.21
C ASP A 246 -11.90 19.26 -4.70
N ARG A 247 -11.68 18.62 -3.55
CA ARG A 247 -10.35 18.41 -2.97
C ARG A 247 -9.89 17.01 -3.32
N ILE A 248 -9.07 16.91 -4.36
CA ILE A 248 -8.72 15.64 -4.97
C ILE A 248 -7.34 15.19 -4.49
N THR A 249 -7.22 13.89 -4.25
CA THR A 249 -5.94 13.20 -4.07
C THR A 249 -5.75 12.24 -5.24
N ILE A 250 -4.52 12.17 -5.75
CA ILE A 250 -4.14 11.26 -6.82
C ILE A 250 -3.16 10.25 -6.26
N TYR A 251 -3.53 8.98 -6.34
CA TYR A 251 -2.71 7.85 -5.92
C TYR A 251 -2.19 7.10 -7.15
N GLY A 252 -1.05 6.47 -6.99
CA GLY A 252 -0.48 5.55 -7.94
C GLY A 252 0.35 4.50 -7.24
N THR A 253 0.42 3.31 -7.79
CA THR A 253 1.28 2.23 -7.30
C THR A 253 2.03 1.65 -8.48
N VAL A 254 3.34 1.47 -8.29
CA VAL A 254 4.22 0.83 -9.27
C VAL A 254 4.56 -0.56 -8.75
N VAL A 255 4.16 -1.58 -9.50
CA VAL A 255 4.59 -2.96 -9.29
C VAL A 255 5.74 -3.22 -10.27
N LYS A 256 6.95 -3.38 -9.75
CA LYS A 256 8.13 -3.59 -10.59
C LYS A 256 8.03 -4.93 -11.34
N ASP A 257 8.73 -5.02 -12.47
CA ASP A 257 8.95 -6.31 -13.10
C ASP A 257 9.73 -7.23 -12.13
N ARG A 258 9.36 -8.51 -12.04
CA ARG A 258 10.02 -9.47 -11.11
C ARG A 258 11.51 -9.61 -11.36
N THR A 259 11.94 -9.48 -12.61
CA THR A 259 13.36 -9.51 -12.99
C THR A 259 14.11 -8.25 -12.55
N HIS A 260 13.37 -7.21 -12.13
CA HIS A 260 13.91 -5.95 -11.63
C HIS A 260 13.93 -5.85 -10.09
N ALA A 261 13.56 -6.91 -9.38
CA ALA A 261 13.66 -6.96 -7.91
C ALA A 261 15.10 -6.69 -7.43
N PHE A 262 15.24 -6.01 -6.29
CA PHE A 262 16.53 -5.61 -5.68
C PHE A 262 17.42 -4.70 -6.52
N ARG A 263 16.95 -4.22 -7.66
CA ARG A 263 17.67 -3.25 -8.50
C ARG A 263 17.37 -1.85 -7.99
N ARG A 264 18.42 -1.03 -7.90
CA ARG A 264 18.28 0.40 -7.59
C ARG A 264 17.71 1.15 -8.78
N GLY A 265 16.87 2.12 -8.50
CA GLY A 265 16.19 2.90 -9.53
C GLY A 265 15.51 4.12 -8.96
N ASP A 266 14.73 4.77 -9.81
CA ASP A 266 13.98 5.99 -9.50
C ASP A 266 12.54 5.84 -9.97
N LEU A 267 11.60 6.37 -9.19
CA LEU A 267 10.23 6.59 -9.60
C LEU A 267 10.14 7.88 -10.41
N HIS A 268 9.24 7.92 -11.38
CA HIS A 268 9.00 9.08 -12.21
C HIS A 268 7.50 9.32 -12.36
N VAL A 269 7.11 10.59 -12.34
CA VAL A 269 5.74 11.01 -12.65
C VAL A 269 5.78 12.17 -13.61
N VAL A 270 5.08 12.03 -14.73
CA VAL A 270 4.92 13.09 -15.73
C VAL A 270 3.45 13.48 -15.80
N ALA A 271 3.16 14.78 -15.77
CA ALA A 271 1.85 15.32 -16.06
C ALA A 271 1.86 15.99 -17.45
N SER A 272 0.81 15.78 -18.22
CA SER A 272 0.61 16.42 -19.53
C SER A 272 -0.73 17.13 -19.60
N THR A 273 -0.77 18.29 -20.24
CA THR A 273 -2.02 18.98 -20.61
C THR A 273 -2.55 18.47 -21.94
N GLU A 274 -3.82 18.76 -22.27
CA GLU A 274 -4.36 18.47 -23.61
C GLU A 274 -3.55 19.12 -24.75
N ASP A 275 -2.99 20.31 -24.51
CA ASP A 275 -2.13 21.02 -25.46
C ASP A 275 -0.69 20.46 -25.55
N GLY A 276 -0.37 19.38 -24.83
CA GLY A 276 0.94 18.71 -24.86
C GLY A 276 2.04 19.37 -24.03
N VAL A 277 1.70 20.28 -23.11
CA VAL A 277 2.68 20.85 -22.16
C VAL A 277 2.99 19.80 -21.09
N LEU A 278 4.27 19.50 -20.92
CA LEU A 278 4.74 18.48 -19.99
C LEU A 278 5.28 19.11 -18.70
N PHE A 279 5.00 18.44 -17.60
CA PHE A 279 5.55 18.71 -16.28
C PHE A 279 6.05 17.41 -15.67
N ALA A 280 7.10 17.44 -14.88
CA ALA A 280 7.58 16.29 -14.13
C ALA A 280 7.56 16.58 -12.63
N ARG A 281 7.20 15.57 -11.84
CA ARG A 281 7.23 15.64 -10.38
C ARG A 281 8.65 15.39 -9.90
N HIS A 282 9.16 16.27 -9.05
CA HIS A 282 10.46 16.10 -8.40
C HIS A 282 10.30 15.42 -7.03
N ALA A 283 11.41 15.00 -6.44
CA ALA A 283 11.45 14.35 -5.13
C ALA A 283 10.88 15.21 -3.98
N ASP A 284 10.81 16.53 -4.15
CA ASP A 284 10.15 17.45 -3.19
C ASP A 284 8.62 17.45 -3.30
N GLY A 285 8.07 16.73 -4.28
CA GLY A 285 6.66 16.60 -4.57
C GLY A 285 6.10 17.64 -5.53
N ASN A 286 6.88 18.65 -5.92
CA ASN A 286 6.41 19.70 -6.82
C ASN A 286 6.55 19.30 -8.29
N PHE A 287 5.64 19.83 -9.11
CA PHE A 287 5.70 19.69 -10.57
C PHE A 287 6.41 20.90 -11.19
N HIS A 288 7.40 20.61 -12.03
CA HIS A 288 8.14 21.61 -12.81
C HIS A 288 7.99 21.33 -14.30
N PRO A 289 8.02 22.34 -15.19
CA PRO A 289 8.01 22.12 -16.63
C PRO A 289 9.11 21.13 -17.06
N LEU A 290 8.75 20.15 -17.88
CA LEU A 290 9.69 19.17 -18.42
C LEU A 290 10.17 19.62 -19.80
N GLU A 291 11.38 20.15 -19.86
CA GLU A 291 11.98 20.68 -21.09
C GLU A 291 12.62 19.58 -21.96
N ASP A 292 13.13 18.52 -21.33
CA ASP A 292 13.80 17.39 -21.97
C ASP A 292 13.11 16.07 -21.62
N PRO A 293 12.25 15.54 -22.51
CA PRO A 293 11.54 14.29 -22.29
C PRO A 293 12.45 13.05 -22.19
N GLU A 294 13.70 13.12 -22.63
CA GLU A 294 14.65 12.01 -22.51
C GLU A 294 15.23 11.90 -21.08
N ASN A 295 15.14 12.98 -20.30
CA ASN A 295 15.72 13.09 -18.96
C ASN A 295 14.67 13.50 -17.92
N ILE A 296 13.83 12.53 -17.53
CA ILE A 296 12.75 12.74 -16.58
C ILE A 296 13.34 12.77 -15.15
N PRO A 297 13.11 13.83 -14.35
CA PRO A 297 13.61 13.89 -12.99
C PRO A 297 12.98 12.80 -12.10
N SER A 298 13.72 12.40 -11.06
CA SER A 298 13.24 11.45 -10.05
C SER A 298 12.17 12.11 -9.17
N ALA A 299 11.04 11.43 -9.05
CA ALA A 299 9.95 11.73 -8.12
C ALA A 299 10.18 11.10 -6.73
N GLY A 300 11.24 10.31 -6.59
CA GLY A 300 11.62 9.56 -5.39
C GLY A 300 12.43 8.32 -5.78
N GLU A 301 13.25 7.79 -4.87
CA GLU A 301 13.99 6.55 -5.14
C GLU A 301 13.04 5.34 -5.13
N LEU A 302 13.34 4.35 -5.98
CA LEU A 302 12.74 3.02 -5.83
C LEU A 302 13.28 2.38 -4.58
N ASP A 303 12.37 1.91 -3.72
CA ASP A 303 12.75 1.03 -2.65
C ASP A 303 13.21 -0.32 -3.24
N VAL A 304 14.41 -0.76 -2.87
CA VAL A 304 15.01 -1.98 -3.41
C VAL A 304 14.37 -3.23 -2.85
N ASP A 305 13.85 -3.15 -1.63
CA ASP A 305 13.28 -4.27 -0.89
C ASP A 305 11.79 -4.43 -1.17
N LEU A 306 11.11 -3.36 -1.62
CA LEU A 306 9.70 -3.42 -1.98
C LEU A 306 9.51 -3.82 -3.44
N TYR A 307 8.52 -4.66 -3.70
CA TYR A 307 8.14 -5.04 -5.06
C TYR A 307 7.08 -4.12 -5.67
N ALA A 308 6.11 -3.74 -4.84
CA ALA A 308 5.10 -2.73 -5.13
C ALA A 308 5.38 -1.50 -4.26
N GLN A 309 5.27 -0.30 -4.83
CA GLN A 309 5.52 0.95 -4.13
C GLN A 309 4.41 1.95 -4.39
N ASP A 310 3.73 2.34 -3.32
CA ASP A 310 2.68 3.35 -3.37
C ASP A 310 3.25 4.75 -3.43
N LEU A 311 2.55 5.60 -4.18
CA LEU A 311 2.87 6.99 -4.40
C LEU A 311 1.61 7.84 -4.34
N VAL A 312 1.57 8.77 -3.39
CA VAL A 312 0.68 9.93 -3.51
C VAL A 312 1.33 10.90 -4.48
N ILE A 313 0.74 11.01 -5.67
CA ILE A 313 1.20 11.87 -6.77
C ILE A 313 0.91 13.33 -6.44
N MET A 314 -0.34 13.62 -6.07
CA MET A 314 -0.84 14.93 -5.65
C MET A 314 -1.83 14.76 -4.50
N GLY A 315 -1.81 15.69 -3.55
CA GLY A 315 -2.76 15.75 -2.44
C GLY A 315 -2.21 15.35 -1.09
N THR A 316 -3.08 15.46 -0.09
CA THR A 316 -2.71 15.30 1.31
C THR A 316 -2.26 13.87 1.60
N ARG A 317 -0.94 13.65 1.63
CA ARG A 317 -0.34 12.44 2.20
C ARG A 317 -0.78 12.28 3.66
N HIS A 318 -0.88 11.02 4.08
CA HIS A 318 -1.06 10.63 5.47
C HIS A 318 0.03 11.31 6.35
N PRO A 319 -0.28 11.75 7.58
CA PRO A 319 0.55 12.67 8.39
C PRO A 319 1.98 12.23 8.76
N ASP A 320 2.49 11.07 8.32
CA ASP A 320 3.68 10.45 8.94
C ASP A 320 4.92 10.28 8.03
N ARG A 321 4.90 10.65 6.74
CA ARG A 321 6.12 10.59 5.88
C ARG A 321 6.17 11.75 4.87
N GLU A 322 7.10 12.69 5.09
CA GLU A 322 7.62 13.72 4.15
C GLU A 322 6.61 14.79 3.62
N PRO A 323 7.05 15.94 3.04
CA PRO A 323 6.18 17.12 2.89
C PRO A 323 4.95 16.86 2.02
N SER A 324 3.79 17.27 2.55
CA SER A 324 2.50 17.14 1.91
C SER A 324 2.38 18.15 0.76
N VAL A 325 2.19 17.68 -0.48
CA VAL A 325 1.63 18.55 -1.53
C VAL A 325 0.16 18.74 -1.19
N GLY A 326 -0.36 19.97 -1.16
CA GLY A 326 -1.77 20.21 -0.86
C GLY A 326 -2.71 19.45 -1.80
N PRO A 327 -3.99 19.25 -1.43
CA PRO A 327 -4.99 18.67 -2.35
C PRO A 327 -5.07 19.45 -3.64
N LEU A 328 -5.28 18.73 -4.73
CA LEU A 328 -5.50 19.32 -6.04
C LEU A 328 -6.93 19.86 -6.11
N ILE A 329 -7.06 21.17 -6.31
CA ILE A 329 -8.36 21.86 -6.39
C ILE A 329 -8.39 22.66 -7.69
N GLY A 330 -9.29 22.33 -8.61
CA GLY A 330 -9.33 22.89 -9.96
C GLY A 330 -9.39 24.43 -9.99
N THR A 331 -10.19 25.03 -9.10
CA THR A 331 -10.29 26.51 -8.96
C THR A 331 -9.01 27.18 -8.46
N VAL A 332 -8.26 26.52 -7.57
CA VAL A 332 -7.00 27.06 -7.02
C VAL A 332 -5.89 27.03 -8.07
N TYR A 333 -5.84 25.95 -8.85
CA TYR A 333 -4.82 25.73 -9.88
C TYR A 333 -5.24 26.21 -11.27
N GLN A 334 -6.40 26.87 -11.41
CA GLN A 334 -6.95 27.39 -12.67
C GLN A 334 -7.12 26.31 -13.75
N LEU A 335 -7.54 25.10 -13.34
CA LEU A 335 -7.72 23.93 -14.21
C LEU A 335 -9.16 23.78 -14.73
N VAL A 336 -10.02 24.78 -14.54
CA VAL A 336 -11.41 24.72 -15.04
C VAL A 336 -11.42 24.66 -16.56
N GLY A 337 -12.15 23.70 -17.11
CA GLY A 337 -12.19 23.36 -18.53
C GLY A 337 -11.00 22.53 -19.02
N GLN A 338 -10.11 22.08 -18.13
CA GLN A 338 -8.89 21.37 -18.50
C GLN A 338 -8.98 19.88 -18.15
N THR A 339 -8.26 19.07 -18.93
CA THR A 339 -7.90 17.69 -18.60
C THR A 339 -6.39 17.59 -18.44
N ILE A 340 -5.96 16.93 -17.37
CA ILE A 340 -4.55 16.61 -17.10
C ILE A 340 -4.38 15.10 -17.09
N TYR A 341 -3.30 14.63 -17.70
CA TYR A 341 -2.92 13.22 -17.81
C TYR A 341 -1.68 12.97 -16.96
N PHE A 342 -1.73 12.04 -16.01
CA PHE A 342 -0.57 11.66 -15.20
C PHE A 342 -0.06 10.28 -15.59
N TYR A 343 1.21 10.21 -15.94
CA TYR A 343 1.91 8.99 -16.32
C TYR A 343 2.83 8.55 -15.18
N LEU A 344 2.80 7.27 -14.85
CA LEU A 344 3.67 6.63 -13.87
C LEU A 344 4.75 5.84 -14.58
N ALA A 345 5.99 5.97 -14.12
CA ALA A 345 7.11 5.21 -14.63
C ALA A 345 8.14 4.92 -13.53
N TYR A 346 9.04 3.99 -13.80
CA TYR A 346 10.28 3.84 -13.07
C TYR A 346 11.46 3.60 -14.01
N SER A 347 12.66 3.90 -13.54
CA SER A 347 13.92 3.63 -14.26
C SER A 347 14.88 2.85 -13.36
N LEU A 348 15.92 2.27 -13.94
CA LEU A 348 16.91 1.46 -13.22
C LEU A 348 18.31 2.06 -13.41
N LYS A 349 19.06 2.21 -12.31
CA LYS A 349 20.35 2.93 -12.33
C LYS A 349 21.42 2.24 -13.20
N ASP A 350 21.27 0.93 -13.45
CA ASP A 350 22.12 0.12 -14.32
C ASP A 350 21.61 0.01 -15.78
N ARG A 351 20.47 0.64 -16.10
CA ARG A 351 19.93 0.79 -17.47
C ARG A 351 19.56 2.26 -17.74
N PRO A 352 20.55 3.16 -17.84
CA PRO A 352 20.29 4.59 -18.00
C PRO A 352 19.57 4.89 -19.33
N GLY A 353 18.57 5.77 -19.28
CA GLY A 353 17.76 6.17 -20.43
C GLY A 353 16.62 5.21 -20.78
N GLU A 354 16.47 4.10 -20.04
CA GLU A 354 15.33 3.19 -20.17
C GLU A 354 14.33 3.46 -19.05
N TYR A 355 13.07 3.69 -19.43
CA TYR A 355 11.96 3.83 -18.50
C TYR A 355 10.93 2.74 -18.76
N TYR A 356 10.32 2.28 -17.68
CA TYR A 356 9.21 1.33 -17.67
C TYR A 356 7.97 2.08 -17.18
N TYR A 357 6.86 2.01 -17.94
CA TYR A 357 5.68 2.84 -17.70
C TYR A 357 4.39 2.13 -18.08
N GLY A 358 3.27 2.58 -17.51
CA GLY A 358 1.93 2.14 -17.90
C GLY A 358 1.49 2.81 -19.20
N SER A 359 0.91 2.04 -20.12
CA SER A 359 0.51 2.54 -21.44
C SER A 359 -0.64 3.56 -21.39
N GLU A 360 -1.43 3.57 -20.32
CA GLU A 360 -2.54 4.51 -20.12
C GLU A 360 -2.26 5.48 -18.96
N PRO A 361 -2.67 6.76 -19.06
CA PRO A 361 -2.50 7.72 -17.97
C PRO A 361 -3.66 7.68 -16.98
N ILE A 362 -3.41 8.18 -15.77
CA ILE A 362 -4.49 8.66 -14.89
C ILE A 362 -5.05 9.95 -15.49
N ARG A 363 -6.31 9.95 -15.90
CA ARG A 363 -7.01 11.12 -16.45
C ARG A 363 -7.76 11.87 -15.36
N VAL A 364 -7.55 13.18 -15.25
CA VAL A 364 -8.29 14.06 -14.32
C VAL A 364 -8.79 15.29 -15.06
N SER A 365 -10.09 15.56 -14.96
CA SER A 365 -10.75 16.64 -15.68
C SER A 365 -11.67 17.46 -14.77
N TRP A 366 -11.71 18.77 -15.02
CA TRP A 366 -12.59 19.72 -14.35
C TRP A 366 -13.47 20.41 -15.39
N PRO A 367 -14.68 19.91 -15.67
CA PRO A 367 -15.58 20.51 -16.65
C PRO A 367 -15.90 21.98 -16.31
N SER A 368 -16.18 22.79 -17.33
CA SER A 368 -16.55 24.21 -17.18
C SER A 368 -18.00 24.46 -16.71
N GLY A 369 -18.79 23.39 -16.55
CA GLY A 369 -20.24 23.43 -16.38
C GLY A 369 -21.00 23.13 -17.67
#